data_AF-A0A3B5RAH1-F1
#
_entry.id   AF-A0A3B5RAH1-F1
#
_cell.length_a   1.000
_cell.length_b   1.000
_cell.length_c   1.000
_cell.angle_alpha   90.00
_cell.angle_beta   90.00
_cell.angle_gamma   90.00
#
_symmetry.space_group_name_H-M   'P 1'
#
loop_
_entity.id
_entity.type
_entity.pdbx_description
1 polymer ?
#
loop_
_entity_poly.entity_id
_entity_poly.type
_entity_poly.pdbx_seq_one_letter_code
_entity_poly.pdbx_strand_id
1 'polypeptide(L)'
;FCCYSRTIGAGYSRTIGEGEGYSRTIGAGYSRTIGAGYSRTIGAGYRAGYSRTIGEGYSRTIGEGYSRTIGAGYSYSRTMGASYSRTIGEGYSRTIGAGYSRTIGAGYSRTIGEGYSRTIGAGYSRTIGAGYSRTIGAGYSRTIGAGYSRTIGEARCCCCWPHRYRKTYLYAYNIF
;
A
#
# COMPACT_ATOMS: atom_id res chain seq x y z
N PHE A 1 -19.40 13.83 15.71
CA PHE A 1 -18.57 13.49 16.89
C PHE A 1 -17.20 13.00 16.43
N CYS A 2 -16.12 13.66 16.84
CA CYS A 2 -14.75 13.17 16.59
C CYS A 2 -14.30 12.31 17.76
N CYS A 3 -13.68 11.17 17.47
CA CYS A 3 -13.21 10.25 18.49
C CYS A 3 -11.67 10.15 18.41
N TYR A 4 -10.99 10.26 19.54
CA TYR A 4 -9.53 10.24 19.62
C TYR A 4 -9.05 9.13 20.58
N SER A 5 -8.18 8.25 20.09
CA SER A 5 -7.52 7.22 20.91
C SER A 5 -5.99 7.32 20.78
N ARG A 6 -5.29 7.22 21.93
CA ARG A 6 -3.82 7.18 21.98
C ARG A 6 -3.33 6.10 22.93
N THR A 7 -2.41 5.26 22.46
CA THR A 7 -1.71 4.25 23.26
C THR A 7 -0.20 4.45 23.15
N ILE A 8 0.51 4.32 24.27
CA ILE A 8 1.99 4.33 24.36
C ILE A 8 2.41 3.01 25.02
N GLY A 9 3.41 2.34 24.46
CA GLY A 9 3.84 1.00 24.88
C GLY A 9 3.15 -0.10 24.09
N ALA A 10 2.96 -1.27 24.70
CA ALA A 10 2.23 -2.36 24.09
C ALA A 10 0.71 -2.16 24.23
N GLY A 11 -0.05 -2.19 23.14
CA GLY A 11 -1.51 -2.12 23.28
C GLY A 11 -2.33 -1.96 22.00
N TYR A 12 -3.62 -1.74 22.23
CA TYR A 12 -4.66 -1.68 21.21
C TYR A 12 -5.40 -0.35 21.30
N SER A 13 -5.30 0.46 20.25
CA SER A 13 -6.12 1.67 20.08
C SER A 13 -7.23 1.39 19.08
N ARG A 14 -8.47 1.71 19.45
CA ARG A 14 -9.63 1.60 18.55
C ARG A 14 -10.49 2.85 18.61
N THR A 15 -10.86 3.32 17.43
CA THR A 15 -11.79 4.41 17.23
C THR A 15 -12.91 3.95 16.31
N ILE A 16 -14.16 4.21 16.71
CA ILE A 16 -15.38 3.92 15.93
C ILE A 16 -16.27 5.16 16.03
N GLY A 17 -16.76 5.67 14.91
CA GLY A 17 -17.74 6.74 14.90
C GLY A 17 -18.11 7.14 13.48
N GLU A 18 -19.23 7.85 13.35
CA GLU A 18 -19.68 8.40 12.06
C GLU A 18 -18.92 9.69 11.67
N GLY A 19 -18.15 10.28 12.59
CA GLY A 19 -17.26 11.42 12.34
C GLY A 19 -15.79 11.04 12.25
N GLU A 20 -14.90 12.04 12.09
CA GLU A 20 -13.47 11.78 11.95
C GLU A 20 -12.86 11.12 13.19
N GLY A 21 -12.34 9.90 13.00
CA GLY A 21 -11.66 9.13 14.03
C GLY A 21 -10.14 9.24 13.93
N TYR A 22 -9.47 9.61 15.03
CA TYR A 22 -8.02 9.57 15.13
C TYR A 22 -7.58 8.45 16.07
N SER A 23 -6.67 7.61 15.62
CA SER A 23 -6.08 6.55 16.43
C SER A 23 -4.55 6.58 16.30
N ARG A 24 -3.85 6.63 17.44
CA ARG A 24 -2.38 6.65 17.46
C ARG A 24 -1.81 5.67 18.47
N THR A 25 -1.00 4.73 17.97
CA THR A 25 -0.21 3.81 18.81
C THR A 25 1.28 4.08 18.63
N ILE A 26 2.01 4.16 19.75
CA ILE A 26 3.48 4.25 19.79
C ILE A 26 4.00 3.06 20.58
N GLY A 27 4.73 2.14 19.94
CA GLY A 27 5.18 0.86 20.49
C GLY A 27 4.63 -0.33 19.70
N ALA A 28 4.76 -1.53 20.26
CA ALA A 28 4.20 -2.74 19.66
C ALA A 28 2.67 -2.75 19.81
N GLY A 29 1.92 -2.67 18.71
CA GLY A 29 0.47 -2.59 18.88
C GLY A 29 -0.35 -2.46 17.61
N TYR A 30 -1.65 -2.35 17.85
CA TYR A 30 -2.67 -2.35 16.82
C TYR A 30 -3.52 -1.08 16.93
N SER A 31 -3.59 -0.32 15.84
CA SER A 31 -4.48 0.83 15.70
C SER A 31 -5.58 0.48 14.71
N ARG A 32 -6.85 0.73 15.08
CA ARG A 32 -7.98 0.58 14.16
C ARG A 32 -8.92 1.77 14.22
N THR A 33 -9.23 2.27 13.04
CA THR A 33 -10.27 3.27 12.82
C THR A 33 -11.35 2.67 11.92
N ILE A 34 -12.62 2.82 12.33
CA ILE A 34 -13.80 2.49 11.52
C ILE A 34 -14.59 3.80 11.34
N GLY A 35 -14.86 4.17 10.10
CA GLY A 35 -15.36 5.50 9.70
C GLY A 35 -14.30 6.30 8.95
N ALA A 36 -14.63 7.55 8.60
CA ALA A 36 -13.65 8.49 8.09
C ALA A 36 -12.56 8.72 9.13
N GLY A 37 -11.27 8.71 8.76
CA GLY A 37 -10.24 9.13 9.71
C GLY A 37 -8.82 8.69 9.47
N TYR A 38 -8.03 8.85 10.54
CA TYR A 38 -6.59 8.71 10.54
C TYR A 38 -6.14 7.66 11.57
N SER A 39 -5.38 6.67 11.12
CA SER A 39 -4.72 5.68 11.97
C SER A 39 -3.22 5.77 11.80
N ARG A 40 -2.48 5.90 12.90
CA ARG A 40 -1.01 5.91 12.90
C ARG A 40 -0.42 4.98 13.94
N THR A 41 0.44 4.09 13.47
CA THR A 41 1.25 3.23 14.32
C THR A 41 2.72 3.55 14.10
N ILE A 42 3.47 3.73 15.19
CA ILE A 42 4.92 3.90 15.19
C ILE A 42 5.49 2.84 16.12
N GLY A 43 6.23 1.86 15.61
CA GLY A 43 6.80 0.80 16.45
C GLY A 43 7.75 -0.11 15.67
N ALA A 44 8.75 -0.64 16.36
CA ALA A 44 9.69 -1.64 15.85
C ALA A 44 9.72 -2.84 16.81
N GLY A 45 9.63 -4.07 16.29
CA GLY A 45 9.78 -5.30 17.08
C GLY A 45 8.77 -6.41 16.79
N TYR A 46 9.04 -7.60 17.36
CA TYR A 46 8.49 -8.95 17.11
C TYR A 46 6.95 -9.12 17.13
N ARG A 47 6.19 -8.05 17.39
CA ARG A 47 4.76 -7.93 17.11
C ARG A 47 4.55 -6.69 16.23
N ALA A 48 4.77 -6.90 14.93
CA ALA A 48 4.75 -5.88 13.89
C ALA A 48 3.55 -4.93 14.04
N GLY A 49 3.81 -3.63 14.01
CA GLY A 49 2.77 -2.62 14.17
C GLY A 49 1.68 -2.80 13.13
N TYR A 50 0.42 -2.90 13.55
CA TYR A 50 -0.72 -3.05 12.64
C TYR A 50 -1.55 -1.77 12.66
N SER A 51 -1.84 -1.24 11.49
CA SER A 51 -2.75 -0.11 11.32
C SER A 51 -3.84 -0.49 10.34
N ARG A 52 -5.11 -0.37 10.75
CA ARG A 52 -6.26 -0.64 9.88
C ARG A 52 -7.29 0.46 9.91
N THR A 53 -7.57 1.00 8.74
CA THR A 53 -8.66 1.95 8.52
C THR A 53 -9.73 1.29 7.64
N ILE A 54 -10.98 1.38 8.08
CA ILE A 54 -12.16 0.95 7.31
C ILE A 54 -13.04 2.17 7.08
N GLY A 55 -13.14 2.63 5.85
CA GLY A 55 -13.74 3.91 5.46
C GLY A 55 -12.79 4.75 4.60
N GLU A 56 -13.17 5.99 4.31
CA GLU A 56 -12.24 6.97 3.75
C GLU A 56 -11.15 7.33 4.76
N GLY A 57 -9.95 7.59 4.26
CA GLY A 57 -8.91 8.18 5.09
C GLY A 57 -7.55 7.48 5.03
N TYR A 58 -6.77 7.75 6.07
CA TYR A 58 -5.31 7.63 6.03
C TYR A 58 -4.80 6.65 7.08
N SER A 59 -3.98 5.70 6.65
CA SER A 59 -3.25 4.79 7.52
C SER A 59 -1.76 4.98 7.34
N ARG A 60 -1.02 5.17 8.44
CA ARG A 60 0.44 5.24 8.42
C ARG A 60 1.09 4.34 9.44
N THR A 61 2.05 3.54 8.96
CA THR A 61 2.90 2.71 9.81
C THR A 61 4.36 3.07 9.59
N ILE A 62 5.11 3.23 10.69
CA ILE A 62 6.56 3.47 10.67
C ILE A 62 7.23 2.38 11.52
N GLY A 63 8.18 1.68 10.92
CA GLY A 63 8.86 0.49 11.46
C GLY A 63 8.43 -0.79 10.75
N GLU A 64 8.71 -1.94 11.38
CA GLU A 64 8.22 -3.22 10.88
C GLU A 64 6.71 -3.33 11.12
N GLY A 65 5.94 -3.55 10.05
CA GLY A 65 4.49 -3.42 10.19
C GLY A 65 3.64 -3.70 8.97
N TYR A 66 2.34 -3.75 9.25
CA TYR A 66 1.29 -3.96 8.28
C TYR A 66 0.29 -2.81 8.33
N SER A 67 0.10 -2.15 7.19
CA SER A 67 -0.95 -1.15 7.01
C SER A 67 -2.01 -1.69 6.06
N ARG A 68 -3.28 -1.62 6.46
CA ARG A 68 -4.40 -1.95 5.58
C ARG A 68 -5.49 -0.91 5.64
N THR A 69 -5.82 -0.38 4.46
CA THR A 69 -6.97 0.48 4.29
C THR A 69 -8.00 -0.20 3.39
N ILE A 70 -9.25 -0.17 3.79
CA ILE A 70 -10.40 -0.65 3.02
C ILE A 70 -11.42 0.48 3.01
N GLY A 71 -11.65 1.12 1.87
CA GLY A 71 -12.56 2.26 1.76
C GLY A 71 -13.46 2.16 0.55
N ALA A 72 -14.69 2.66 0.67
CA ALA A 72 -15.58 2.91 -0.46
C ALA A 72 -15.25 4.22 -1.19
N GLY A 73 -14.27 4.99 -0.69
CA GLY A 73 -13.78 6.24 -1.28
C GLY A 73 -12.26 6.37 -1.19
N TYR A 74 -11.73 7.58 -1.39
CA TYR A 74 -10.29 7.77 -1.59
C TYR A 74 -9.50 7.50 -0.31
N SER A 75 -8.60 6.51 -0.39
CA SER A 75 -7.87 6.01 0.77
C SER A 75 -6.36 6.09 0.58
N TYR A 76 -5.65 6.31 1.68
CA TYR A 76 -4.21 6.49 1.64
C TYR A 76 -3.51 5.59 2.66
N SER A 77 -2.59 4.76 2.19
CA SER A 77 -1.76 3.93 3.05
C SER A 77 -0.29 4.27 2.83
N ARG A 78 0.43 4.58 3.92
CA ARG A 78 1.87 4.86 3.91
C ARG A 78 2.59 3.95 4.91
N THR A 79 3.61 3.27 4.44
CA THR A 79 4.46 2.40 5.25
C THR A 79 5.93 2.75 5.05
N MET A 80 6.70 2.74 6.14
CA MET A 80 8.14 3.01 6.13
C MET A 80 8.85 1.95 6.98
N GLY A 81 9.85 1.26 6.43
CA GLY A 81 10.53 0.12 7.06
C GLY A 81 10.21 -1.21 6.37
N ALA A 82 10.60 -2.34 6.99
CA ALA A 82 10.27 -3.68 6.52
C ALA A 82 8.75 -3.92 6.64
N SER A 83 8.00 -3.71 5.56
CA SER A 83 6.56 -3.48 5.72
C SER A 83 5.68 -3.95 4.58
N TYR A 84 4.41 -4.18 4.91
CA TYR A 84 3.35 -4.53 3.98
C TYR A 84 2.26 -3.47 4.00
N SER A 85 1.91 -2.94 2.83
CA SER A 85 0.80 -2.01 2.65
C SER A 85 -0.25 -2.61 1.71
N ARG A 86 -1.52 -2.55 2.13
CA ARG A 86 -2.64 -2.96 1.28
C ARG A 86 -3.76 -1.95 1.30
N THR A 87 -4.13 -1.51 0.11
CA THR A 87 -5.29 -0.65 -0.12
C THR A 87 -6.32 -1.41 -0.95
N ILE A 88 -7.58 -1.37 -0.52
CA ILE A 88 -8.72 -1.91 -1.26
C ILE A 88 -9.74 -0.80 -1.43
N GLY A 89 -10.13 -0.52 -2.67
CA GLY A 89 -10.95 0.63 -3.06
C GLY A 89 -10.16 1.63 -3.89
N GLU A 90 -10.68 2.84 -4.02
CA GLU A 90 -9.93 3.93 -4.64
C GLU A 90 -8.82 4.42 -3.71
N GLY A 91 -7.60 4.63 -4.24
CA GLY A 91 -6.58 5.26 -3.42
C GLY A 91 -5.13 5.06 -3.79
N TYR A 92 -4.29 5.34 -2.80
CA TYR A 92 -2.84 5.37 -2.93
C TYR A 92 -2.17 4.52 -1.84
N SER A 93 -1.28 3.63 -2.26
CA SER A 93 -0.43 2.84 -1.37
C SER A 93 1.03 3.15 -1.61
N ARG A 94 1.76 3.57 -0.57
CA ARG A 94 3.21 3.77 -0.62
C ARG A 94 3.96 3.02 0.45
N THR A 95 5.04 2.40 0.01
CA THR A 95 6.00 1.68 0.84
C THR A 95 7.39 2.25 0.59
N ILE A 96 8.13 2.55 1.65
CA ILE A 96 9.51 3.02 1.62
C ILE A 96 10.34 2.06 2.49
N GLY A 97 11.39 1.47 1.92
CA GLY A 97 12.18 0.40 2.53
C GLY A 97 11.91 -0.96 1.87
N ALA A 98 12.34 -2.04 2.54
CA ALA A 98 12.03 -3.40 2.10
C ALA A 98 10.53 -3.68 2.27
N GLY A 99 9.81 -4.09 1.24
CA GLY A 99 8.39 -4.36 1.46
C GLY A 99 7.51 -4.64 0.26
N TYR A 100 6.23 -4.82 0.57
CA TYR A 100 5.21 -5.17 -0.39
C TYR A 100 4.07 -4.16 -0.35
N SER A 101 3.73 -3.59 -1.50
CA SER A 101 2.60 -2.69 -1.69
C SER A 101 1.58 -3.34 -2.61
N ARG A 102 0.31 -3.41 -2.19
CA ARG A 102 -0.80 -3.87 -3.04
C ARG A 102 -1.99 -2.94 -3.01
N THR A 103 -2.44 -2.57 -4.20
CA THR A 103 -3.68 -1.84 -4.41
C THR A 103 -4.64 -2.70 -5.21
N ILE A 104 -5.89 -2.78 -4.77
CA ILE A 104 -7.00 -3.45 -5.47
C ILE A 104 -8.10 -2.41 -5.65
N GLY A 105 -8.46 -2.07 -6.89
CA GLY A 105 -9.37 -0.98 -7.23
C GLY A 105 -8.70 0.06 -8.13
N ALA A 106 -9.30 1.25 -8.22
CA ALA A 106 -8.70 2.36 -8.95
C ALA A 106 -7.60 3.01 -8.11
N GLY A 107 -6.35 3.08 -8.58
CA GLY A 107 -5.34 3.69 -7.70
C GLY A 107 -3.88 3.62 -8.10
N TYR A 108 -3.06 4.07 -7.16
CA TYR A 108 -1.62 4.21 -7.34
C TYR A 108 -0.85 3.42 -6.27
N SER A 109 0.03 2.53 -6.72
CA SER A 109 0.96 1.81 -5.86
C SER A 109 2.38 2.33 -6.10
N ARG A 110 3.11 2.68 -5.04
CA ARG A 110 4.54 3.00 -5.15
C ARG A 110 5.38 2.35 -4.08
N THR A 111 6.41 1.64 -4.51
CA THR A 111 7.45 1.11 -3.64
C THR A 111 8.77 1.81 -3.96
N ILE A 112 9.49 2.24 -2.91
CA ILE A 112 10.83 2.81 -2.98
C ILE A 112 11.72 1.97 -2.06
N GLY A 113 12.79 1.39 -2.60
CA GLY A 113 13.64 0.43 -1.91
C GLY A 113 13.50 -0.97 -2.50
N GLU A 114 13.78 -1.99 -1.69
CA GLU A 114 13.61 -3.37 -2.11
C GLU A 114 12.15 -3.83 -2.05
N GLY A 115 11.66 -4.50 -3.09
CA GLY A 115 10.45 -5.32 -2.95
C GLY A 115 9.44 -5.19 -4.07
N TYR A 116 8.16 -5.33 -3.72
CA TYR A 116 7.13 -5.71 -4.68
C TYR A 116 5.96 -4.72 -4.69
N SER A 117 5.54 -4.27 -5.86
CA SER A 117 4.35 -3.45 -6.06
C SER A 117 3.33 -4.19 -6.94
N ARG A 118 2.09 -4.34 -6.48
CA ARG A 118 1.01 -4.90 -7.30
C ARG A 118 -0.24 -4.05 -7.30
N THR A 119 -0.70 -3.73 -8.50
CA THR A 119 -1.98 -3.06 -8.74
C THR A 119 -2.91 -4.03 -9.48
N ILE A 120 -4.14 -4.15 -9.02
CA ILE A 120 -5.21 -4.91 -9.67
C ILE A 120 -6.40 -3.95 -9.83
N GLY A 121 -6.87 -3.75 -11.06
CA GLY A 121 -7.86 -2.72 -11.41
C GLY A 121 -7.24 -1.61 -12.27
N ALA A 122 -7.92 -0.47 -12.35
CA ALA A 122 -7.44 0.70 -13.09
C ALA A 122 -6.34 1.41 -12.31
N GLY A 123 -5.09 1.46 -12.77
CA GLY A 123 -4.10 2.16 -11.95
C GLY A 123 -2.65 2.16 -12.37
N TYR A 124 -1.86 2.86 -11.57
CA TYR A 124 -0.42 3.02 -11.77
C TYR A 124 0.35 2.24 -10.72
N SER A 125 1.40 1.55 -11.14
CA SER A 125 2.36 0.88 -10.26
C SER A 125 3.76 1.42 -10.51
N ARG A 126 4.42 1.93 -9.48
CA ARG A 126 5.81 2.40 -9.54
C ARG A 126 6.69 1.62 -8.58
N THR A 127 7.82 1.13 -9.06
CA THR A 127 8.89 0.64 -8.20
C THR A 127 10.18 1.38 -8.51
N ILE A 128 10.85 1.85 -7.46
CA ILE A 128 12.16 2.53 -7.55
C ILE A 128 13.10 1.79 -6.60
N GLY A 129 14.19 1.22 -7.11
CA GLY A 129 15.10 0.35 -6.36
C GLY A 129 15.12 -1.06 -6.93
N ALA A 130 15.51 -2.05 -6.12
CA ALA A 130 15.48 -3.44 -6.54
C ALA A 130 14.07 -4.03 -6.34
N GLY A 131 13.41 -4.58 -7.36
CA GLY A 131 12.04 -5.04 -7.13
C GLY A 131 11.23 -5.50 -8.31
N TYR A 132 9.97 -5.82 -8.03
CA TYR A 132 9.03 -6.32 -9.02
C TYR A 132 7.74 -5.49 -9.02
N SER A 133 7.34 -5.00 -10.18
CA SER A 133 6.07 -4.32 -10.38
C SER A 133 5.11 -5.22 -11.17
N ARG A 134 3.86 -5.36 -10.72
CA ARG A 134 2.79 -6.01 -11.50
C ARG A 134 1.52 -5.20 -11.56
N THR A 135 1.01 -5.03 -12.77
CA THR A 135 -0.30 -4.42 -13.00
C THR A 135 -1.19 -5.44 -13.70
N ILE A 136 -2.43 -5.58 -13.22
CA ILE A 136 -3.48 -6.42 -13.82
C ILE A 136 -4.73 -5.55 -14.00
N GLY A 137 -5.22 -5.40 -15.23
CA GLY A 137 -6.30 -4.48 -15.59
C GLY A 137 -5.81 -3.32 -16.45
N ALA A 138 -6.57 -2.24 -16.52
CA ALA A 138 -6.17 -1.03 -17.22
C ALA A 138 -5.11 -0.24 -16.42
N GLY A 139 -4.11 0.36 -17.08
CA GLY A 139 -3.17 1.22 -16.36
C GLY A 139 -1.71 1.19 -16.81
N TYR A 140 -0.79 1.44 -15.87
CA TYR A 140 0.63 1.61 -16.18
C TYR A 140 1.52 1.02 -15.09
N SER A 141 2.60 0.37 -15.49
CA SER A 141 3.66 -0.07 -14.59
C SER A 141 5.01 0.55 -14.98
N ARG A 142 5.75 1.02 -13.99
CA ARG A 142 7.13 1.50 -14.20
C ARG A 142 8.07 1.07 -13.10
N THR A 143 9.20 0.54 -13.53
CA THR A 143 10.30 0.11 -12.67
C THR A 143 11.55 0.89 -13.03
N ILE A 144 12.21 1.46 -12.03
CA ILE A 144 13.48 2.19 -12.14
C ILE A 144 14.45 1.55 -11.15
N GLY A 145 15.58 1.04 -11.61
CA GLY A 145 16.47 0.20 -10.78
C GLY A 145 16.24 -1.30 -11.01
N ALA A 146 17.01 -2.14 -10.30
CA ALA A 146 17.14 -3.59 -10.56
C ALA A 146 15.80 -4.33 -10.43
N GLY A 147 15.11 -4.59 -11.54
CA GLY A 147 13.77 -5.12 -11.38
C GLY A 147 13.04 -5.53 -12.63
N TYR A 148 11.89 -6.15 -12.38
CA TYR A 148 11.01 -6.70 -13.39
C TYR A 148 9.66 -6.02 -13.31
N SER A 149 9.09 -5.68 -14.47
CA SER A 149 7.70 -5.25 -14.56
C SER A 149 6.89 -6.17 -15.45
N ARG A 150 5.73 -6.58 -14.94
CA ARG A 150 4.76 -7.38 -15.66
C ARG A 150 3.43 -6.67 -15.72
N THR A 151 2.81 -6.71 -16.89
CA THR A 151 1.50 -6.11 -17.10
C THR A 151 0.58 -7.10 -17.79
N ILE A 152 -0.69 -7.15 -17.38
CA ILE A 152 -1.73 -8.05 -17.92
C ILE A 152 -3.00 -7.21 -18.11
N GLY A 153 -3.59 -7.23 -19.31
CA GLY A 153 -4.72 -6.36 -19.69
C GLY A 153 -4.27 -5.12 -20.49
N GLU A 154 -5.15 -4.14 -20.65
CA GLU A 154 -4.87 -2.86 -21.34
C GLU A 154 -3.96 -1.94 -20.51
N ALA A 155 -2.74 -2.39 -20.26
CA ALA A 155 -1.81 -1.63 -19.46
C ALA A 155 -0.43 -1.55 -20.08
N ARG A 156 0.19 -0.38 -19.93
CA ARG A 156 1.51 -0.05 -20.46
C ARG A 156 2.59 -0.38 -19.44
N CYS A 157 3.77 -0.77 -19.91
CA CYS A 157 4.89 -1.20 -19.08
C CYS A 157 6.17 -0.49 -19.51
N CYS A 158 6.87 0.17 -18.59
CA CYS A 158 8.16 0.80 -18.87
C CYS A 158 9.21 0.44 -17.81
N CYS A 159 10.28 -0.22 -18.23
CA CYS A 159 11.47 -0.47 -17.40
C CYS A 159 12.59 0.47 -17.84
N CYS A 160 13.19 1.21 -16.91
CA CYS A 160 14.44 1.93 -17.17
C CYS A 160 15.59 1.16 -16.48
N TRP A 161 16.35 0.36 -17.24
CA TRP A 161 17.53 -0.36 -16.74
C TRP A 161 18.76 -0.26 -17.67
N PRO A 162 20.00 -0.34 -17.16
CA PRO A 162 21.21 -0.37 -18.01
C PRO A 162 21.48 -1.70 -18.74
N HIS A 163 20.88 -2.84 -18.39
CA HIS A 163 21.16 -4.12 -19.06
C HIS A 163 19.95 -5.04 -19.29
N ARG A 164 20.02 -5.76 -20.41
CA ARG A 164 18.97 -6.56 -21.07
C ARG A 164 18.47 -7.74 -20.22
N TYR A 165 17.17 -7.82 -19.92
CA TYR A 165 16.37 -9.06 -19.97
C TYR A 165 14.88 -8.69 -20.17
N ARG A 166 14.45 -8.58 -21.43
CA ARG A 166 13.02 -8.45 -21.80
C ARG A 166 12.40 -9.84 -21.88
N LYS A 167 11.49 -10.17 -20.97
CA LYS A 167 10.43 -11.16 -21.22
C LYS A 167 9.07 -10.47 -21.10
N THR A 168 8.67 -9.82 -22.19
CA THR A 168 7.32 -9.26 -22.35
C THR A 168 6.38 -10.40 -22.71
N TYR A 169 5.70 -11.00 -21.72
CA TYR A 169 4.58 -11.90 -22.00
C TYR A 169 3.32 -11.07 -22.20
N LEU A 170 3.10 -10.62 -23.45
CA LEU A 170 1.81 -10.12 -23.92
C LEU A 170 0.90 -11.33 -24.14
N TYR A 171 0.13 -11.72 -23.12
CA TYR A 171 -1.07 -12.52 -23.36
C TYR A 171 -2.19 -11.53 -23.70
N ALA A 172 -2.23 -11.11 -24.96
CA ALA A 172 -3.44 -10.53 -25.53
C ALA A 172 -4.40 -11.70 -25.77
N TYR A 173 -5.33 -11.93 -24.86
CA TYR A 173 -6.53 -12.68 -25.23
C TYR A 173 -7.35 -11.74 -26.10
N ASN A 174 -7.24 -11.91 -27.43
CA ASN A 174 -8.29 -11.48 -28.33
C ASN A 174 -9.54 -12.26 -27.93
N ILE A 175 -10.51 -11.56 -27.34
CA ILE A 175 -11.87 -12.05 -27.28
C ILE A 175 -12.53 -11.45 -28.51
N PHE A 176 -12.81 -12.31 -29.49
CA PHE A 176 -13.72 -12.02 -30.60
C PHE A 176 -15.11 -11.65 -30.05
#